data_AF-A0A6P9F9A0-F1
#
_entry.id   AF-A0A6P9F9A0-F1
#
_cell.length_a   1.000
_cell.length_b   1.000
_cell.length_c   1.000
_cell.angle_alpha   90.00
_cell.angle_beta   90.00
_cell.angle_gamma   90.00
#
_symmetry.space_group_name_H-M   'P 1'
#
loop_
_entity.id
_entity.type
_entity.pdbx_description
1 polymer ?
#
loop_
_entity_poly.entity_id
_entity_poly.type
_entity_poly.pdbx_seq_one_letter_code
_entity_poly.pdbx_strand_id
1 'polypeptide(L)'
;MLEQSGLPGDTWHLRKMDWCYEAGEPLCEEDATLRELMICSGDTLLLIEGKLPPPGFLKVPVWWYQPRGPAGHWKSHPDQRSGTPSPGGVWRAASTQGAPGDLHGEVSLRYLGDLEISEDATVAELKSQAMTLSPSSGFVIPSPAFLRAWTLESQRPGRLLRTNRQQLKEYRLGRKTEICLEPLQKEENLGPQDVVLRTQMRLPGERAYAPCVDLVWDTARGWTAGSLRQRVAHFCSLPVEKIEIAKYFPEKFEWLPISSWNQQLTKRKKKKKQDNLQGAPYYLKDGDTIGIKNLLVEDDEDFSTVADDLGKKSQEALRVQSSDLFSSAKTPSRPRAPEASLSIHVGSFR
;
A
#
# COMPACT_ATOMS: atom_id res chain seq x y z
N MET A 1 8.75 15.15 -38.35
CA MET A 1 9.82 14.48 -37.57
C MET A 1 9.81 12.98 -37.84
N LEU A 2 8.72 12.26 -37.50
CA LEU A 2 8.61 10.81 -37.76
C LEU A 2 8.82 10.43 -39.23
N GLU A 3 8.19 11.16 -40.17
CA GLU A 3 8.41 10.96 -41.61
C GLU A 3 9.85 11.18 -42.06
N GLN A 4 10.54 12.17 -41.48
CA GLN A 4 11.96 12.44 -41.77
C GLN A 4 12.88 11.37 -41.19
N SER A 5 12.43 10.65 -40.15
CA SER A 5 13.13 9.53 -39.53
C SER A 5 12.73 8.18 -40.14
N GLY A 6 11.83 8.14 -41.14
CA GLY A 6 11.35 6.91 -41.76
C GLY A 6 10.50 6.02 -40.84
N LEU A 7 9.91 6.60 -39.79
CA LEU A 7 9.16 5.87 -38.77
C LEU A 7 7.64 5.99 -39.01
N PRO A 8 6.86 4.90 -38.83
CA PRO A 8 5.41 4.91 -38.98
C PRO A 8 4.74 5.82 -37.95
N GLY A 9 3.67 6.53 -38.33
CA GLY A 9 3.14 7.68 -37.56
C GLY A 9 2.51 7.37 -36.19
N ASP A 10 1.94 6.19 -35.99
CA ASP A 10 1.00 5.95 -34.87
C ASP A 10 1.60 5.15 -33.69
N THR A 11 2.88 4.78 -33.79
CA THR A 11 3.53 3.85 -32.85
C THR A 11 4.66 4.50 -32.06
N TRP A 12 4.74 5.84 -32.02
CA TRP A 12 5.83 6.55 -31.35
C TRP A 12 5.31 7.72 -30.55
N HIS A 13 5.97 8.00 -29.43
CA HIS A 13 5.71 9.19 -28.62
C HIS A 13 7.00 9.86 -28.18
N LEU A 14 6.93 11.16 -27.93
CA LEU A 14 8.04 11.96 -27.46
C LEU A 14 8.05 12.07 -25.94
N ARG A 15 9.24 12.04 -25.35
CA ARG A 15 9.47 12.33 -23.94
C ARG A 15 10.61 13.33 -23.80
N LYS A 16 10.52 14.22 -22.82
CA LYS A 16 11.65 15.05 -22.43
C LYS A 16 12.60 14.24 -21.54
N MET A 17 13.88 14.27 -21.84
CA MET A 17 14.91 13.70 -20.97
C MET A 17 15.07 14.61 -19.74
N ASP A 18 15.10 14.01 -18.55
CA ASP A 18 15.33 14.74 -17.31
C ASP A 18 16.83 14.98 -17.05
N TRP A 19 17.13 15.65 -15.93
CA TRP A 19 18.51 15.98 -15.54
C TRP A 19 19.35 14.74 -15.17
N CYS A 20 18.71 13.60 -14.89
CA CYS A 20 19.37 12.31 -14.63
C CYS A 20 19.64 11.52 -15.91
N TYR A 21 19.33 12.08 -17.08
CA TYR A 21 19.33 11.36 -18.36
C TYR A 21 18.29 10.22 -18.42
N GLU A 22 17.25 10.29 -17.61
CA GLU A 22 16.12 9.35 -17.67
C GLU A 22 14.98 9.91 -18.53
N ALA A 23 14.18 9.02 -19.09
CA ALA A 23 13.01 9.41 -19.87
C ALA A 23 11.90 9.93 -18.95
N GLY A 24 11.58 11.22 -19.06
CA GLY A 24 10.51 11.86 -18.30
C GLY A 24 9.11 11.38 -18.70
N GLU A 25 8.10 12.22 -18.42
CA GLU A 25 6.73 11.93 -18.82
C GLU A 25 6.51 12.10 -20.33
N PRO A 26 5.61 11.32 -20.95
CA PRO A 26 5.22 11.50 -22.34
C PRO A 26 4.61 12.88 -22.60
N LEU A 27 5.05 13.53 -23.66
CA LEU A 27 4.43 14.73 -24.20
C LEU A 27 3.15 14.31 -24.93
N CYS A 28 1.99 14.77 -24.45
CA CYS A 28 0.68 14.36 -24.98
C CYS A 28 -0.24 15.52 -25.37
N GLU A 29 0.16 16.75 -25.07
CA GLU A 29 -0.63 17.94 -25.37
C GLU A 29 -0.21 18.42 -26.76
N GLU A 30 -0.88 17.92 -27.79
CA GLU A 30 -0.55 18.23 -29.20
C GLU A 30 -0.71 19.73 -29.51
N ASP A 31 -1.62 20.41 -28.82
CA ASP A 31 -1.90 21.84 -28.99
C ASP A 31 -1.04 22.76 -28.10
N ALA A 32 -0.23 22.19 -27.19
CA ALA A 32 0.59 22.98 -26.28
C ALA A 32 1.84 23.53 -26.99
N THR A 33 2.18 24.77 -26.69
CA THR A 33 3.44 25.37 -27.14
C THR A 33 4.63 24.73 -26.43
N LEU A 34 5.80 24.73 -27.07
CA LEU A 34 7.04 24.25 -26.44
C LEU A 34 7.32 24.91 -25.08
N ARG A 35 6.94 26.20 -24.94
CA ARG A 35 7.10 26.95 -23.70
C ARG A 35 6.18 26.44 -22.58
N GLU A 36 4.93 26.09 -22.90
CA GLU A 36 3.99 25.50 -21.94
C GLU A 36 4.44 24.11 -21.48
N LEU A 37 5.04 23.34 -22.40
CA LEU A 37 5.68 22.06 -22.10
C LEU A 37 7.05 22.20 -21.41
N MET A 38 7.47 23.43 -21.08
CA MET A 38 8.77 23.73 -20.46
C MET A 38 9.96 23.16 -21.24
N ILE A 39 9.86 23.14 -22.57
CA ILE A 39 10.92 22.70 -23.49
C ILE A 39 11.72 23.94 -23.95
N CYS A 40 13.00 23.92 -23.63
CA CYS A 40 13.97 24.97 -23.93
C CYS A 40 14.95 24.52 -25.01
N SER A 41 15.61 25.50 -25.65
CA SER A 41 16.71 25.22 -26.56
C SER A 41 17.84 24.48 -25.83
N GLY A 42 18.29 23.36 -26.38
CA GLY A 42 19.30 22.49 -25.77
C GLY A 42 18.74 21.30 -25.00
N ASP A 43 17.41 21.23 -24.79
CA ASP A 43 16.77 20.05 -24.22
C ASP A 43 16.87 18.85 -25.17
N THR A 44 17.06 17.66 -24.59
CA THR A 44 17.07 16.40 -25.34
C THR A 44 15.69 15.75 -25.26
N LEU A 45 15.13 15.42 -26.44
CA LEU A 45 13.88 14.67 -26.55
C LEU A 45 14.17 13.24 -26.97
N LEU A 46 13.49 12.30 -26.33
CA LEU A 46 13.54 10.88 -26.63
C LEU A 46 12.31 10.50 -27.44
N LEU A 47 12.53 9.76 -28.52
CA LEU A 47 11.47 9.13 -29.28
C LEU A 47 11.35 7.67 -28.82
N ILE A 48 10.19 7.31 -28.27
CA ILE A 48 9.96 5.99 -27.67
C ILE A 48 8.84 5.29 -28.43
N GLU A 49 9.05 4.01 -28.73
CA GLU A 49 8.05 3.16 -29.36
C GLU A 49 6.89 2.88 -28.40
N GLY A 50 5.67 2.90 -28.92
CA GLY A 50 4.43 2.68 -28.20
C GLY A 50 3.40 3.78 -28.44
N LYS A 51 2.14 3.38 -28.62
CA LYS A 51 1.00 4.28 -28.73
C LYS A 51 0.58 4.74 -27.34
N LEU A 52 0.30 6.03 -27.21
CA LEU A 52 -0.27 6.61 -26.00
C LEU A 52 -1.78 6.44 -25.99
N PRO A 53 -2.42 6.27 -24.81
CA PRO A 53 -3.86 6.31 -24.71
C PRO A 53 -4.38 7.68 -25.19
N PRO A 54 -5.59 7.74 -25.78
CA PRO A 54 -6.19 9.01 -26.18
C PRO A 54 -6.31 10.00 -25.01
N PRO A 55 -6.38 11.32 -25.27
CA PRO A 55 -6.65 12.30 -24.21
C PRO A 55 -7.89 11.93 -23.38
N GLY A 56 -7.76 12.00 -22.05
CA GLY A 56 -8.83 11.60 -21.13
C GLY A 56 -8.96 10.07 -20.92
N PHE A 57 -7.99 9.27 -21.37
CA PHE A 57 -7.89 7.83 -21.09
C PHE A 57 -6.62 7.52 -20.30
N LEU A 58 -6.75 6.55 -19.39
CA LEU A 58 -5.67 5.97 -18.62
C LEU A 58 -5.31 4.61 -19.20
N LYS A 59 -4.01 4.33 -19.31
CA LYS A 59 -3.50 2.98 -19.48
C LYS A 59 -3.09 2.46 -18.10
N VAL A 60 -3.82 1.47 -17.59
CA VAL A 60 -3.71 0.99 -16.21
C VAL A 60 -3.25 -0.47 -16.21
N PRO A 61 -2.05 -0.77 -15.71
CA PRO A 61 -1.64 -2.14 -15.44
C PRO A 61 -2.50 -2.71 -14.30
N VAL A 62 -3.21 -3.80 -14.55
CA VAL A 62 -4.09 -4.45 -13.59
C VAL A 62 -3.47 -5.74 -13.07
N TRP A 63 -3.50 -5.88 -11.75
CA TRP A 63 -2.98 -7.04 -11.02
C TRP A 63 -4.09 -7.69 -10.21
N TRP A 64 -3.98 -8.99 -10.03
CA TRP A 64 -4.80 -9.77 -9.11
C TRP A 64 -4.06 -9.96 -7.81
N TYR A 65 -4.64 -9.49 -6.71
CA TYR A 65 -4.12 -9.64 -5.38
C TYR A 65 -4.57 -10.98 -4.81
N GLN A 66 -3.63 -11.90 -4.58
CA GLN A 66 -3.88 -13.16 -3.88
C GLN A 66 -3.31 -13.06 -2.46
N PRO A 67 -4.15 -12.78 -1.45
CA PRO A 67 -3.73 -12.91 -0.08
C PRO A 67 -3.46 -14.40 0.19
N ARG A 68 -2.25 -14.74 0.62
CA ARG A 68 -1.92 -16.11 1.04
C ARG A 68 -2.56 -16.41 2.41
N GLY A 69 -3.85 -16.70 2.40
CA GLY A 69 -4.54 -17.45 3.48
C GLY A 69 -4.57 -18.94 3.11
N PRO A 70 -4.83 -19.87 4.05
CA PRO A 70 -4.89 -21.29 3.75
C PRO A 70 -5.90 -21.51 2.61
N ALA A 71 -5.40 -22.00 1.48
CA ALA A 71 -6.17 -22.37 0.32
C ALA A 71 -7.19 -23.46 0.72
N GLY A 72 -8.38 -23.06 1.16
CA GLY A 72 -9.31 -23.99 1.81
C GLY A 72 -10.78 -23.64 1.80
N HIS A 73 -11.21 -22.50 1.25
CA HIS A 73 -12.64 -22.16 1.24
C HIS A 73 -13.08 -21.46 -0.05
N TRP A 74 -12.76 -22.05 -1.20
CA TRP A 74 -13.51 -21.77 -2.42
C TRP A 74 -14.38 -22.96 -2.84
N LYS A 75 -14.58 -23.96 -1.96
CA LYS A 75 -15.52 -25.05 -2.23
C LYS A 75 -16.93 -24.46 -2.38
N SER A 76 -17.36 -24.41 -3.63
CA SER A 76 -18.73 -24.24 -4.09
C SER A 76 -19.71 -24.92 -3.14
N HIS A 77 -20.64 -24.16 -2.59
CA HIS A 77 -21.88 -24.74 -2.08
C HIS A 77 -23.05 -23.96 -2.69
N PRO A 78 -23.88 -24.60 -3.54
CA PRO A 78 -25.17 -24.03 -3.90
C PRO A 78 -26.15 -24.26 -2.74
N ASP A 79 -26.98 -23.24 -2.51
CA ASP A 79 -28.26 -23.23 -1.78
C ASP A 79 -28.38 -23.93 -0.42
N GLN A 80 -28.58 -23.14 0.64
CA GLN A 80 -29.79 -23.30 1.46
C GLN A 80 -30.14 -22.06 2.31
N ARG A 81 -31.43 -21.70 2.26
CA ARG A 81 -32.12 -20.62 2.95
C ARG A 81 -32.00 -20.69 4.49
N SER A 82 -32.04 -19.48 5.08
CA SER A 82 -32.62 -19.10 6.37
C SER A 82 -31.84 -19.37 7.65
N GLY A 83 -31.63 -18.30 8.44
CA GLY A 83 -31.49 -18.37 9.90
C GLY A 83 -30.11 -18.06 10.48
N THR A 84 -29.97 -16.84 11.03
CA THR A 84 -29.07 -16.43 12.14
C THR A 84 -27.54 -16.53 11.97
N PRO A 85 -26.78 -15.43 12.13
CA PRO A 85 -25.33 -15.50 12.26
C PRO A 85 -24.94 -15.98 13.66
N SER A 86 -24.34 -17.17 13.77
CA SER A 86 -23.71 -17.66 15.00
C SER A 86 -22.41 -16.89 15.28
N PRO A 87 -22.20 -16.33 16.48
CA PRO A 87 -20.93 -15.75 16.89
C PRO A 87 -20.01 -16.86 17.39
N GLY A 88 -19.11 -17.35 16.54
CA GLY A 88 -18.26 -18.48 16.91
C GLY A 88 -17.24 -18.89 15.87
N GLY A 89 -16.54 -17.92 15.27
CA GLY A 89 -15.34 -18.19 14.48
C GLY A 89 -14.19 -18.56 15.40
N VAL A 90 -14.03 -19.86 15.71
CA VAL A 90 -12.86 -20.35 16.44
C VAL A 90 -11.63 -20.10 15.55
N TRP A 91 -10.79 -19.14 15.95
CA TRP A 91 -9.49 -18.83 15.35
C TRP A 91 -8.55 -20.03 15.53
N ARG A 92 -8.70 -21.06 14.69
CA ARG A 92 -7.83 -22.23 14.70
C ARG A 92 -6.64 -22.00 13.77
N ALA A 93 -5.44 -22.18 14.31
CA ALA A 93 -4.22 -22.27 13.53
C ALA A 93 -4.31 -23.47 12.56
N ALA A 94 -4.00 -23.26 11.29
CA ALA A 94 -3.65 -24.36 10.41
C ALA A 94 -2.22 -24.80 10.79
N SER A 95 -2.07 -26.01 11.32
CA SER A 95 -0.74 -26.58 11.55
C SER A 95 -0.05 -26.82 10.21
N THR A 96 1.07 -26.14 9.97
CA THR A 96 2.04 -26.55 8.95
C THR A 96 3.39 -26.73 9.61
N GLN A 97 3.76 -27.99 9.83
CA GLN A 97 5.14 -28.41 10.06
C GLN A 97 5.93 -28.26 8.75
N GLY A 98 7.09 -27.61 8.82
CA GLY A 98 8.26 -27.90 7.99
C GLY A 98 8.35 -27.22 6.62
N ALA A 99 9.07 -26.09 6.55
CA ALA A 99 10.10 -25.79 5.55
C ALA A 99 10.78 -24.44 5.88
N PRO A 100 12.12 -24.33 5.85
CA PRO A 100 12.82 -23.08 6.06
C PRO A 100 12.95 -22.31 4.74
N GLY A 101 12.40 -21.10 4.70
CA GLY A 101 12.63 -20.15 3.62
C GLY A 101 11.34 -19.67 2.94
N ASP A 102 10.66 -18.72 3.57
CA ASP A 102 10.03 -17.62 2.82
C ASP A 102 9.81 -16.43 3.76
N LEU A 103 10.58 -15.37 3.54
CA LEU A 103 10.65 -14.19 4.40
C LEU A 103 9.40 -13.35 4.18
N HIS A 104 8.55 -13.22 5.21
CA HIS A 104 7.36 -12.35 5.21
C HIS A 104 6.42 -12.54 4.01
N GLY A 105 5.53 -13.53 4.11
CA GLY A 105 4.21 -13.57 3.44
C GLY A 105 4.11 -12.77 2.14
N GLU A 106 4.92 -13.14 1.14
CA GLU A 106 4.94 -12.45 -0.14
C GLU A 106 3.52 -12.52 -0.72
N VAL A 107 2.92 -11.35 -0.88
CA VAL A 107 1.64 -11.21 -1.57
C VAL A 107 1.86 -11.72 -2.98
N SER A 108 1.12 -12.75 -3.38
CA SER A 108 1.17 -13.17 -4.78
C SER A 108 0.33 -12.19 -5.60
N LEU A 109 1.02 -11.37 -6.39
CA LEU A 109 0.41 -10.53 -7.41
C LEU A 109 0.51 -11.24 -8.75
N ARG A 110 -0.64 -11.41 -9.41
CA ARG A 110 -0.69 -11.94 -10.78
C ARG A 110 -1.09 -10.82 -11.72
N TYR A 111 -0.23 -10.49 -12.67
CA TYR A 111 -0.56 -9.55 -13.73
C TYR A 111 -1.73 -10.07 -14.58
N LEU A 112 -2.74 -9.25 -14.79
CA LEU A 112 -3.93 -9.57 -15.59
C LEU A 112 -3.87 -8.96 -17.00
N GLY A 113 -3.18 -7.83 -17.15
CA GLY A 113 -3.10 -7.10 -18.41
C GLY A 113 -3.16 -5.60 -18.20
N ASP A 114 -2.96 -4.87 -19.29
CA ASP A 114 -3.15 -3.42 -19.33
C ASP A 114 -4.59 -3.10 -19.77
N LEU A 115 -5.24 -2.19 -19.05
CA LEU A 115 -6.55 -1.69 -19.39
C LEU A 115 -6.46 -0.25 -19.89
N GLU A 116 -7.03 0.03 -21.06
CA GLU A 116 -7.28 1.40 -21.52
C GLU A 116 -8.71 1.81 -21.14
N ILE A 117 -8.83 2.75 -20.21
CA ILE A 117 -10.11 3.17 -19.63
C ILE A 117 -10.20 4.69 -19.53
N SER A 118 -11.37 5.26 -19.78
CA SER A 118 -11.58 6.71 -19.64
C SER A 118 -11.38 7.17 -18.19
N GLU A 119 -10.79 8.35 -18.01
CA GLU A 119 -10.69 9.03 -16.71
C GLU A 119 -12.06 9.36 -16.10
N ASP A 120 -13.10 9.51 -16.94
CA ASP A 120 -14.48 9.74 -16.53
C ASP A 120 -15.21 8.44 -16.14
N ALA A 121 -14.61 7.28 -16.40
CA ALA A 121 -15.17 6.01 -16.00
C ALA A 121 -15.21 5.88 -14.48
N THR A 122 -16.15 5.08 -14.00
CA THR A 122 -16.32 4.78 -12.58
C THR A 122 -15.43 3.63 -12.14
N VAL A 123 -15.17 3.53 -10.83
CA VAL A 123 -14.46 2.37 -10.25
C VAL A 123 -15.19 1.05 -10.54
N ALA A 124 -16.52 1.06 -10.64
CA ALA A 124 -17.30 -0.12 -11.03
C ALA A 124 -17.00 -0.56 -12.48
N GLU A 125 -16.87 0.39 -13.41
CA GLU A 125 -16.53 0.10 -14.80
C GLU A 125 -15.10 -0.42 -14.92
N LEU A 126 -14.14 0.16 -14.17
CA LEU A 126 -12.77 -0.37 -14.05
C LEU A 126 -12.76 -1.83 -13.62
N LYS A 127 -13.48 -2.15 -12.53
CA LYS A 127 -13.59 -3.52 -12.01
C LYS A 127 -14.28 -4.45 -13.01
N SER A 128 -15.34 -3.99 -13.68
CA SER A 128 -16.08 -4.75 -14.68
C SER A 128 -15.20 -5.10 -15.89
N GLN A 129 -14.45 -4.14 -16.42
CA GLN A 129 -13.55 -4.38 -17.54
C GLN A 129 -12.39 -5.30 -17.12
N ALA A 130 -11.81 -5.09 -15.94
CA ALA A 130 -10.76 -5.97 -15.43
C ALA A 130 -11.21 -7.44 -15.23
N MET A 131 -12.48 -7.67 -14.87
CA MET A 131 -13.05 -9.02 -14.82
C MET A 131 -13.01 -9.71 -16.19
N THR A 132 -13.12 -8.96 -17.30
CA THR A 132 -13.02 -9.52 -18.65
C THR A 132 -11.59 -9.91 -19.06
N LEU A 133 -10.57 -9.36 -18.39
CA LEU A 133 -9.16 -9.72 -18.59
C LEU A 133 -8.80 -11.08 -17.98
N SER A 134 -9.67 -11.65 -17.13
CA SER A 134 -9.40 -12.88 -16.37
C SER A 134 -10.21 -14.14 -16.80
N PRO A 135 -10.43 -14.42 -18.11
CA PRO A 135 -11.33 -15.50 -18.52
C PRO A 135 -10.83 -16.92 -18.18
N SER A 136 -9.54 -17.09 -17.87
CA SER A 136 -8.91 -18.38 -17.56
C SER A 136 -8.69 -18.63 -16.06
N SER A 137 -9.04 -17.67 -15.21
CA SER A 137 -8.94 -17.85 -13.76
C SER A 137 -10.19 -18.61 -13.29
N GLY A 138 -10.04 -19.75 -12.62
CA GLY A 138 -11.17 -20.57 -12.13
C GLY A 138 -12.05 -19.90 -11.06
N PHE A 139 -11.96 -18.58 -10.92
CA PHE A 139 -12.71 -17.76 -9.97
C PHE A 139 -13.92 -17.14 -10.68
N VAL A 140 -15.12 -17.57 -10.32
CA VAL A 140 -16.34 -16.90 -10.75
C VAL A 140 -16.61 -15.76 -9.77
N ILE A 141 -16.26 -14.54 -10.16
CA ILE A 141 -16.59 -13.33 -9.40
C ILE A 141 -17.99 -12.90 -9.86
N PRO A 142 -19.02 -12.90 -8.98
CA PRO A 142 -20.39 -12.67 -9.41
C PRO A 142 -20.66 -11.24 -9.90
N SER A 143 -20.01 -10.26 -9.27
CA SER A 143 -20.19 -8.84 -9.59
C SER A 143 -18.95 -8.02 -9.22
N PRO A 144 -18.77 -6.83 -9.81
CA PRO A 144 -17.71 -5.89 -9.42
C PRO A 144 -17.71 -5.51 -7.94
N ALA A 145 -18.84 -5.67 -7.22
CA ALA A 145 -18.93 -5.38 -5.79
C ALA A 145 -18.18 -6.38 -4.91
N PHE A 146 -17.82 -7.56 -5.46
CA PHE A 146 -16.96 -8.55 -4.80
C PHE A 146 -15.47 -8.27 -5.01
N LEU A 147 -15.11 -7.14 -5.62
CA LEU A 147 -13.74 -6.73 -5.81
C LEU A 147 -13.45 -5.46 -5.03
N ARG A 148 -12.35 -5.47 -4.30
CA ARG A 148 -11.74 -4.27 -3.74
C ARG A 148 -10.59 -3.85 -4.64
N ALA A 149 -10.51 -2.57 -4.98
CA ALA A 149 -9.47 -2.05 -5.85
C ALA A 149 -8.51 -1.15 -5.06
N TRP A 150 -7.21 -1.35 -5.23
CA TRP A 150 -6.16 -0.57 -4.59
C TRP A 150 -5.19 -0.05 -5.66
N THR A 151 -4.59 1.12 -5.44
CA THR A 151 -3.34 1.45 -6.13
C THR A 151 -2.23 0.56 -5.60
N LEU A 152 -1.24 0.25 -6.43
CA LEU A 152 -0.08 -0.53 -6.05
C LEU A 152 1.13 0.40 -5.86
N GLU A 153 1.78 0.31 -4.70
CA GLU A 153 2.99 1.05 -4.35
C GLU A 153 4.03 0.03 -3.89
N SER A 154 5.17 -0.08 -4.58
CA SER A 154 6.24 -1.04 -4.25
C SER A 154 5.73 -2.48 -4.08
N GLN A 155 4.87 -2.94 -4.99
CA GLN A 155 4.24 -4.27 -4.95
C GLN A 155 3.33 -4.50 -3.73
N ARG A 156 2.81 -3.44 -3.10
CA ARG A 156 1.89 -3.50 -1.97
C ARG A 156 0.64 -2.65 -2.20
N PRO A 157 -0.53 -3.03 -1.64
CA PRO A 157 -1.70 -2.18 -1.65
C PRO A 157 -1.41 -0.83 -0.98
N GLY A 158 -1.59 0.25 -1.73
CA GLY A 158 -1.43 1.63 -1.29
C GLY A 158 -2.78 2.26 -0.96
N ARG A 159 -3.35 3.00 -1.90
CA ARG A 159 -4.60 3.74 -1.72
C ARG A 159 -5.81 2.94 -2.16
N LEU A 160 -6.83 2.86 -1.29
CA LEU A 160 -8.10 2.23 -1.57
C LEU A 160 -8.98 3.06 -2.53
N LEU A 161 -9.53 2.41 -3.57
CA LEU A 161 -10.55 2.96 -4.47
C LEU A 161 -11.94 2.54 -3.97
N ARG A 162 -12.49 3.33 -3.04
CA ARG A 162 -13.63 2.97 -2.18
C ARG A 162 -14.98 2.92 -2.92
N THR A 163 -15.30 3.99 -3.64
CA THR A 163 -16.66 4.22 -4.11
C THR A 163 -16.82 3.74 -5.54
N ASN A 164 -17.62 2.69 -5.75
CA ASN A 164 -17.90 2.11 -7.07
C ASN A 164 -18.45 3.13 -8.09
N ARG A 165 -19.14 4.18 -7.65
CA ARG A 165 -19.71 5.24 -8.51
C ARG A 165 -18.77 6.42 -8.76
N GLN A 166 -17.66 6.50 -8.05
CA GLN A 166 -16.74 7.62 -8.16
C GLN A 166 -15.89 7.50 -9.42
N GLN A 167 -15.66 8.64 -10.09
CA GLN A 167 -14.88 8.67 -11.32
C GLN A 167 -13.38 8.52 -11.05
N LEU A 168 -12.64 7.89 -11.96
CA LEU A 168 -11.20 7.65 -11.81
C LEU A 168 -10.39 8.96 -11.71
N LYS A 169 -10.79 10.01 -12.44
CA LYS A 169 -10.15 11.34 -12.38
C LYS A 169 -10.13 11.95 -10.99
N GLU A 170 -11.13 11.66 -10.15
CA GLU A 170 -11.20 12.18 -8.78
C GLU A 170 -10.12 11.58 -7.87
N TYR A 171 -9.65 10.38 -8.20
CA TYR A 171 -8.54 9.76 -7.49
C TYR A 171 -7.18 10.33 -7.91
N ARG A 172 -7.11 11.10 -9.01
CA ARG A 172 -5.87 11.65 -9.57
C ARG A 172 -4.83 10.55 -9.79
N LEU A 173 -5.27 9.45 -10.39
CA LEU A 173 -4.37 8.35 -10.75
C LEU A 173 -3.35 8.90 -11.74
N GLY A 174 -2.06 8.78 -11.42
CA GLY A 174 -0.99 9.09 -12.34
C GLY A 174 -0.96 8.08 -13.49
N ARG A 175 -0.30 8.44 -14.60
CA ARG A 175 -0.21 7.61 -15.82
C ARG A 175 0.50 6.27 -15.65
N LYS A 176 1.30 6.12 -14.58
CA LYS A 176 2.01 4.90 -14.21
C LYS A 176 1.36 4.20 -13.01
N THR A 177 0.13 4.56 -12.67
CA THR A 177 -0.54 3.94 -11.52
C THR A 177 -0.93 2.52 -11.86
N GLU A 178 -0.36 1.58 -11.14
CA GLU A 178 -0.75 0.19 -11.17
C GLU A 178 -1.93 -0.01 -10.21
N ILE A 179 -2.88 -0.85 -10.59
CA ILE A 179 -4.05 -1.19 -9.76
C ILE A 179 -4.04 -2.67 -9.45
N CYS A 180 -4.26 -3.03 -8.19
CA CYS A 180 -4.51 -4.41 -7.81
C CYS A 180 -5.95 -4.62 -7.34
N LEU A 181 -6.51 -5.77 -7.73
CA LEU A 181 -7.86 -6.19 -7.42
C LEU A 181 -7.81 -7.34 -6.42
N GLU A 182 -8.40 -7.10 -5.25
CA GLU A 182 -8.52 -8.04 -4.16
C GLU A 182 -9.92 -8.65 -4.16
N PRO A 183 -10.06 -9.99 -4.26
CA PRO A 183 -11.34 -10.66 -4.23
C PRO A 183 -11.89 -10.74 -2.82
N LEU A 184 -13.19 -10.48 -2.67
CA LEU A 184 -13.87 -10.46 -1.39
C LEU A 184 -14.88 -11.60 -1.30
N GLN A 185 -15.12 -12.07 -0.08
CA GLN A 185 -16.11 -13.13 0.20
C GLN A 185 -17.56 -12.62 0.14
N LYS A 186 -17.75 -11.30 0.23
CA LYS A 186 -19.05 -10.64 0.23
C LYS A 186 -18.93 -9.32 -0.53
N GLU A 187 -20.06 -8.82 -1.00
CA GLU A 187 -20.13 -7.48 -1.59
C GLU A 187 -19.66 -6.43 -0.57
N GLU A 188 -18.80 -5.54 -1.05
CA GLU A 188 -18.31 -4.43 -0.27
C GLU A 188 -19.12 -3.17 -0.53
N ASN A 189 -19.55 -2.56 0.57
CA ASN A 189 -20.27 -1.29 0.59
C ASN A 189 -19.69 -0.45 1.72
N LEU A 190 -18.57 0.22 1.47
CA LEU A 190 -17.92 1.10 2.45
C LEU A 190 -18.57 2.48 2.43
N GLY A 191 -18.93 2.97 3.60
CA GLY A 191 -19.31 4.36 3.81
C GLY A 191 -18.12 5.31 3.70
N PRO A 192 -18.38 6.63 3.58
CA PRO A 192 -17.33 7.65 3.48
C PRO A 192 -16.46 7.77 4.74
N GLN A 193 -16.99 7.36 5.90
CA GLN A 193 -16.28 7.39 7.20
C GLN A 193 -15.81 6.00 7.65
N ASP A 194 -16.11 4.95 6.90
CA ASP A 194 -15.61 3.62 7.22
C ASP A 194 -14.11 3.56 6.94
N VAL A 195 -13.37 2.74 7.67
CA VAL A 195 -11.95 2.47 7.43
C VAL A 195 -11.76 0.96 7.48
N VAL A 196 -11.06 0.41 6.49
CA VAL A 196 -10.76 -1.03 6.45
C VAL A 196 -9.37 -1.26 7.00
N LEU A 197 -9.27 -1.97 8.13
CA LEU A 197 -8.00 -2.38 8.74
C LEU A 197 -7.79 -3.88 8.60
N ARG A 198 -6.55 -4.29 8.39
CA ARG A 198 -6.16 -5.70 8.34
C ARG A 198 -5.82 -6.16 9.75
N THR A 199 -6.72 -6.91 10.38
CA THR A 199 -6.55 -7.35 11.77
C THR A 199 -5.90 -8.71 11.85
N GLN A 200 -4.99 -8.88 12.81
CA GLN A 200 -4.30 -10.13 13.09
C GLN A 200 -4.40 -10.43 14.59
N MET A 201 -4.98 -11.59 14.94
CA MET A 201 -5.04 -12.04 16.33
C MET A 201 -3.73 -12.73 16.72
N ARG A 202 -3.15 -12.36 17.86
CA ARG A 202 -1.97 -13.02 18.42
C ARG A 202 -2.30 -14.46 18.80
N LEU A 203 -1.43 -15.40 18.43
CA LEU A 203 -1.57 -16.80 18.83
C LEU A 203 -1.01 -16.98 20.25
N PRO A 204 -1.81 -17.56 21.18
CA PRO A 204 -1.32 -17.84 22.53
C PRO A 204 -0.11 -18.75 22.58
N GLY A 205 0.86 -18.41 23.41
CA GLY A 205 2.14 -19.07 23.62
C GLY A 205 3.15 -18.85 22.49
N GLU A 206 2.80 -18.13 21.43
CA GLU A 206 3.57 -18.08 20.19
C GLU A 206 3.94 -16.65 19.79
N ARG A 207 5.18 -16.48 19.29
CA ARG A 207 5.60 -15.23 18.62
C ARG A 207 5.10 -15.14 17.17
N ALA A 208 3.82 -15.41 16.95
CA ALA A 208 3.16 -15.46 15.65
C ALA A 208 1.70 -14.96 15.68
N TYR A 209 1.14 -14.66 14.52
CA TYR A 209 -0.23 -14.17 14.38
C TYR A 209 -1.07 -15.11 13.50
N ALA A 210 -2.37 -15.14 13.77
CA ALA A 210 -3.36 -15.74 12.89
C ALA A 210 -3.45 -14.99 11.54
N PRO A 211 -4.03 -15.62 10.48
CA PRO A 211 -4.24 -14.96 9.20
C PRO A 211 -5.00 -13.64 9.33
N CYS A 212 -4.68 -12.68 8.45
CA CYS A 212 -5.35 -11.39 8.41
C CYS A 212 -6.86 -11.53 8.17
N VAL A 213 -7.66 -10.76 8.90
CA VAL A 213 -9.08 -10.58 8.63
C VAL A 213 -9.42 -9.11 8.60
N ASP A 214 -10.21 -8.70 7.61
CA ASP A 214 -10.63 -7.31 7.46
C ASP A 214 -11.62 -6.90 8.55
N LEU A 215 -11.31 -5.79 9.19
CA LEU A 215 -12.20 -5.07 10.10
C LEU A 215 -12.60 -3.75 9.48
N VAL A 216 -13.91 -3.58 9.25
CA VAL A 216 -14.48 -2.27 8.93
C VAL A 216 -14.74 -1.51 10.22
N TRP A 217 -14.15 -0.33 10.36
CA TRP A 217 -14.31 0.59 11.48
C TRP A 217 -14.96 1.89 11.03
N ASP A 218 -16.15 2.19 11.57
CA ASP A 218 -16.83 3.46 11.37
C ASP A 218 -16.20 4.56 12.23
N THR A 219 -15.61 5.55 11.56
CA THR A 219 -14.93 6.68 12.20
C THR A 219 -15.78 7.93 12.37
N ALA A 220 -17.10 7.86 12.09
CA ALA A 220 -18.03 8.97 12.33
C ALA A 220 -18.04 9.43 13.79
N ARG A 221 -17.69 8.54 14.73
CA ARG A 221 -17.55 8.84 16.17
C ARG A 221 -16.16 9.36 16.57
N GLY A 222 -15.29 9.61 15.59
CA GLY A 222 -13.95 10.12 15.75
C GLY A 222 -12.87 9.05 15.65
N TRP A 223 -11.66 9.49 15.32
CA TRP A 223 -10.49 8.66 15.11
C TRP A 223 -9.70 8.42 16.40
N THR A 224 -10.34 7.90 17.43
CA THR A 224 -9.72 7.76 18.77
C THR A 224 -9.27 6.34 19.07
N ALA A 225 -8.25 6.18 19.91
CA ALA A 225 -7.83 4.86 20.41
C ALA A 225 -8.99 4.12 21.10
N GLY A 226 -9.82 4.84 21.86
CA GLY A 226 -10.98 4.27 22.55
C GLY A 226 -12.05 3.70 21.61
N SER A 227 -12.40 4.43 20.55
CA SER A 227 -13.41 3.96 19.58
C SER A 227 -12.91 2.78 18.74
N LEU A 228 -11.64 2.81 18.31
CA LEU A 228 -11.01 1.65 17.67
C LEU A 228 -11.01 0.44 18.60
N ARG A 229 -10.63 0.62 19.88
CA ARG A 229 -10.61 -0.45 20.87
C ARG A 229 -12.00 -1.03 21.09
N GLN A 230 -13.03 -0.22 21.25
CA GLN A 230 -14.42 -0.71 21.34
C GLN A 230 -14.81 -1.53 20.11
N ARG A 231 -14.45 -1.07 18.91
CA ARG A 231 -14.75 -1.78 17.66
C ARG A 231 -14.03 -3.13 17.57
N VAL A 232 -12.75 -3.17 17.93
CA VAL A 232 -11.94 -4.40 17.96
C VAL A 232 -12.46 -5.37 19.03
N ALA A 233 -12.78 -4.89 20.24
CA ALA A 233 -13.33 -5.69 21.31
C ALA A 233 -14.63 -6.39 20.88
N HIS A 234 -15.53 -5.63 20.26
CA HIS A 234 -16.76 -6.18 19.68
C HIS A 234 -16.46 -7.21 18.58
N PHE A 235 -15.52 -6.92 17.68
CA PHE A 235 -15.13 -7.82 16.60
C PHE A 235 -14.55 -9.15 17.12
N CYS A 236 -13.73 -9.10 18.17
CA CYS A 236 -13.12 -10.26 18.79
C CYS A 236 -14.02 -10.95 19.82
N SER A 237 -15.18 -10.37 20.17
CA SER A 237 -16.03 -10.81 21.27
C SER A 237 -15.28 -10.88 22.61
N LEU A 238 -14.46 -9.87 22.89
CA LEU A 238 -13.66 -9.75 24.13
C LEU A 238 -14.03 -8.48 24.90
N PRO A 239 -13.84 -8.44 26.24
CA PRO A 239 -13.95 -7.20 27.00
C PRO A 239 -12.94 -6.15 26.51
N VAL A 240 -13.35 -4.86 26.53
CA VAL A 240 -12.52 -3.74 26.05
C VAL A 240 -11.23 -3.60 26.84
N GLU A 241 -11.25 -3.95 28.12
CA GLU A 241 -10.12 -3.91 29.06
C GLU A 241 -9.17 -5.10 28.87
N LYS A 242 -9.58 -6.09 28.08
CA LYS A 242 -8.84 -7.34 27.88
C LYS A 242 -8.27 -7.47 26.48
N ILE A 243 -8.14 -6.34 25.79
CA ILE A 243 -7.52 -6.28 24.48
C ILE A 243 -6.43 -5.22 24.45
N GLU A 244 -5.35 -5.56 23.76
CA GLU A 244 -4.35 -4.59 23.32
C GLU A 244 -4.23 -4.60 21.81
N ILE A 245 -3.88 -3.45 21.26
CA ILE A 245 -3.81 -3.23 19.83
C ILE A 245 -2.47 -2.58 19.54
N ALA A 246 -1.78 -3.03 18.48
CA ALA A 246 -0.61 -2.34 17.94
C ALA A 246 -0.74 -2.18 16.43
N LYS A 247 -0.21 -1.09 15.88
CA LYS A 247 -0.06 -0.91 14.43
C LYS A 247 1.27 -1.52 13.98
N TYR A 248 1.25 -2.28 12.89
CA TYR A 248 2.46 -2.79 12.24
C TYR A 248 2.98 -1.79 11.20
N PHE A 249 4.30 -1.58 11.20
CA PHE A 249 5.04 -0.81 10.22
C PHE A 249 5.96 -1.75 9.44
N PRO A 250 5.51 -2.26 8.28
CA PRO A 250 6.22 -3.32 7.56
C PRO A 250 7.55 -2.86 6.94
N GLU A 251 7.78 -1.55 6.77
CA GLU A 251 9.05 -1.01 6.29
C GLU A 251 10.16 -1.06 7.34
N LYS A 252 9.77 -1.15 8.62
CA LYS A 252 10.67 -1.15 9.78
C LYS A 252 10.63 -2.45 10.58
N PHE A 253 9.70 -3.34 10.25
CA PHE A 253 9.41 -4.54 11.05
C PHE A 253 9.08 -4.17 12.52
N GLU A 254 8.34 -3.08 12.71
CA GLU A 254 8.05 -2.52 14.03
C GLU A 254 6.55 -2.56 14.33
N TRP A 255 6.24 -2.90 15.58
CA TRP A 255 4.90 -2.81 16.12
C TRP A 255 4.84 -1.64 17.09
N LEU A 256 3.83 -0.77 16.92
CA LEU A 256 3.61 0.39 17.76
C LEU A 256 2.29 0.21 18.53
N PRO A 257 2.34 -0.06 19.85
CA PRO A 257 1.15 -0.18 20.68
C PRO A 257 0.28 1.09 20.63
N ILE A 258 -1.01 0.90 20.40
CA ILE A 258 -2.03 1.95 20.43
C ILE A 258 -2.57 2.04 21.87
N SER A 259 -1.91 2.87 22.65
CA SER A 259 -2.32 3.17 24.02
C SER A 259 -3.50 4.14 24.02
N SER A 260 -4.60 3.76 24.66
CA SER A 260 -5.62 4.74 25.08
C SER A 260 -5.10 5.43 26.34
N TRP A 261 -4.97 6.75 26.32
CA TRP A 261 -4.48 7.59 27.44
C TRP A 261 -5.24 7.39 28.78
N ASN A 262 -6.35 6.64 28.80
CA ASN A 262 -7.19 6.44 29.98
C ASN A 262 -6.59 5.54 31.09
N GLN A 263 -5.33 5.09 31.00
CA GLN A 263 -4.70 4.28 32.06
C GLN A 263 -3.74 5.05 33.00
N GLN A 264 -3.45 6.34 32.77
CA GLN A 264 -2.60 7.10 33.70
C GLN A 264 -3.16 8.50 34.02
N LEU A 265 -4.09 8.53 34.98
CA LEU A 265 -4.31 9.70 35.83
C LEU A 265 -3.11 9.91 36.77
N THR A 266 -1.96 10.32 36.22
CA THR A 266 -0.84 10.83 37.02
C THR A 266 -0.37 12.19 36.51
N LYS A 267 -0.88 13.22 37.19
CA LYS A 267 -0.27 14.53 37.47
C LYS A 267 0.86 14.96 36.53
N ARG A 268 0.52 15.64 35.43
CA ARG A 268 1.18 16.89 34.97
C ARG A 268 0.42 17.49 33.80
N LYS A 269 0.06 18.77 33.91
CA LYS A 269 -0.53 19.59 32.85
C LYS A 269 0.38 19.56 31.62
N LYS A 270 0.12 18.67 30.67
CA LYS A 270 0.65 18.73 29.30
C LYS A 270 -0.54 18.84 28.35
N LYS A 271 -0.49 19.85 27.50
CA LYS A 271 -1.50 20.26 26.52
C LYS A 271 -2.18 19.03 25.91
N LYS A 272 -3.51 18.94 26.03
CA LYS A 272 -4.40 17.89 25.50
C LYS A 272 -4.10 17.69 24.02
N LYS A 273 -3.16 16.79 23.68
CA LYS A 273 -2.87 16.43 22.29
C LYS A 273 -4.04 15.57 21.85
N GLN A 274 -4.73 16.02 20.81
CA GLN A 274 -5.91 15.36 20.27
C GLN A 274 -5.54 13.89 19.98
N ASP A 275 -6.28 12.97 20.60
CA ASP A 275 -6.14 11.52 20.45
C ASP A 275 -6.68 11.09 19.07
N ASN A 276 -6.06 11.60 18.01
CA ASN A 276 -6.42 11.31 16.61
C ASN A 276 -5.40 10.34 16.01
N LEU A 277 -5.84 9.12 15.70
CA LEU A 277 -5.04 8.06 15.11
C LEU A 277 -4.59 8.34 13.67
N GLN A 278 -5.18 9.31 12.96
CA GLN A 278 -4.69 9.75 11.65
C GLN A 278 -3.38 10.55 11.72
N GLY A 279 -3.07 11.10 12.88
CA GLY A 279 -1.87 11.89 13.10
C GLY A 279 -0.70 11.06 13.62
N ALA A 280 0.44 11.74 13.80
CA ALA A 280 1.60 11.16 14.46
C ALA A 280 1.25 10.68 15.88
N PRO A 281 1.72 9.50 16.30
CA PRO A 281 2.72 8.66 15.61
C PRO A 281 2.13 7.58 14.69
N TYR A 282 0.82 7.39 14.67
CA TYR A 282 0.21 6.20 14.08
C TYR A 282 -0.05 6.35 12.58
N TYR A 283 -0.56 7.50 12.12
CA TYR A 283 -0.92 7.72 10.72
C TYR A 283 -1.81 6.58 10.16
N LEU A 284 -2.83 6.20 10.93
CA LEU A 284 -3.69 5.07 10.62
C LEU A 284 -4.55 5.37 9.38
N LYS A 285 -4.60 4.43 8.43
CA LYS A 285 -5.33 4.54 7.16
C LYS A 285 -5.85 3.17 6.70
N ASP A 286 -6.60 3.15 5.59
CA ASP A 286 -7.05 1.90 4.96
C ASP A 286 -5.90 0.96 4.64
N GLY A 287 -6.11 -0.34 4.84
CA GLY A 287 -5.16 -1.39 4.55
C GLY A 287 -4.06 -1.56 5.61
N ASP A 288 -3.95 -0.64 6.56
CA ASP A 288 -2.98 -0.77 7.66
C ASP A 288 -3.24 -2.05 8.45
N THR A 289 -2.15 -2.72 8.83
CA THR A 289 -2.22 -3.94 9.64
C THR A 289 -2.17 -3.59 11.13
N ILE A 290 -3.12 -4.14 11.88
CA ILE A 290 -3.14 -4.04 13.34
C ILE A 290 -3.13 -5.43 13.99
N GLY A 291 -2.32 -5.57 15.01
CA GLY A 291 -2.17 -6.78 15.82
C GLY A 291 -3.02 -6.65 17.06
N ILE A 292 -3.70 -7.73 17.45
CA ILE A 292 -4.62 -7.77 18.58
C ILE A 292 -4.13 -8.83 19.55
N LYS A 293 -3.91 -8.45 20.81
CA LYS A 293 -3.62 -9.39 21.91
C LYS A 293 -4.84 -9.58 22.79
N ASN A 294 -5.01 -10.81 23.27
CA ASN A 294 -6.03 -11.18 24.25
C ASN A 294 -5.39 -11.29 25.64
N LEU A 295 -5.61 -10.28 26.49
CA LEU A 295 -5.07 -10.19 27.84
C LEU A 295 -5.69 -11.19 28.83
N LEU A 296 -6.70 -11.96 28.42
CA LEU A 296 -7.19 -13.09 29.23
C LEU A 296 -6.25 -14.30 29.15
N VAL A 297 -5.37 -14.34 28.15
CA VAL A 297 -4.49 -15.49 27.88
C VAL A 297 -3.02 -15.11 28.03
N GLU A 298 -2.64 -13.89 27.62
CA GLU A 298 -1.25 -13.43 27.65
C GLU A 298 -1.15 -11.98 28.09
N ASP A 299 -0.21 -11.68 28.98
CA ASP A 299 0.06 -10.34 29.53
C ASP A 299 1.48 -9.85 29.19
N ASP A 300 2.01 -10.34 28.07
CA ASP A 300 3.29 -9.87 27.54
C ASP A 300 3.11 -8.61 26.68
N GLU A 301 4.10 -7.72 26.71
CA GLU A 301 4.08 -6.42 26.01
C GLU A 301 4.66 -6.51 24.57
N ASP A 302 5.32 -7.62 24.20
CA ASP A 302 5.99 -7.78 22.91
C ASP A 302 5.05 -8.20 21.78
N PHE A 303 4.78 -7.28 20.85
CA PHE A 303 3.98 -7.57 19.65
C PHE A 303 4.80 -8.19 18.51
N SER A 304 6.13 -8.24 18.62
CA SER A 304 6.97 -8.70 17.53
C SER A 304 6.88 -10.21 17.29
N THR A 305 7.34 -10.60 16.11
CA THR A 305 7.41 -11.97 15.63
C THR A 305 8.85 -12.37 15.30
N VAL A 306 9.10 -13.67 15.18
CA VAL A 306 10.40 -14.18 14.71
C VAL A 306 10.74 -13.67 13.31
N ALA A 307 9.73 -13.47 12.46
CA ALA A 307 9.91 -12.92 11.11
C ALA A 307 10.40 -11.46 11.16
N ASP A 308 9.89 -10.66 12.10
CA ASP A 308 10.32 -9.27 12.27
C ASP A 308 11.80 -9.19 12.66
N ASP A 309 12.27 -10.08 13.55
CA ASP A 309 13.67 -10.17 13.95
C ASP A 309 14.58 -10.52 12.76
N LEU A 310 14.13 -11.42 11.88
CA LEU A 310 14.86 -11.77 10.65
C LEU A 310 14.88 -10.61 9.65
N GLY A 311 13.75 -9.91 9.49
CA GLY A 311 13.64 -8.72 8.63
C GLY A 311 14.59 -7.61 9.05
N LYS A 312 14.65 -7.30 10.35
CA LYS A 312 15.59 -6.31 10.91
C LYS A 312 17.04 -6.67 10.65
N LYS A 313 17.42 -7.92 10.93
CA LYS A 313 18.79 -8.41 10.69
C LYS A 313 19.18 -8.32 9.21
N SER A 314 18.27 -8.67 8.31
CA SER A 314 18.52 -8.56 6.86
C SER A 314 18.72 -7.11 6.43
N GLN A 315 17.87 -6.19 6.92
CA GLN A 315 17.99 -4.76 6.63
C GLN A 315 19.28 -4.14 7.19
N GLU A 316 19.71 -4.55 8.38
CA GLU A 316 20.99 -4.16 8.96
C GLU A 316 22.17 -4.68 8.14
N ALA A 317 22.14 -5.94 7.72
CA ALA A 317 23.18 -6.53 6.86
C ALA A 317 23.31 -5.79 5.51
N LEU A 318 22.19 -5.42 4.89
CA LEU A 318 22.19 -4.61 3.66
C LEU A 318 22.79 -3.21 3.88
N ARG A 319 22.50 -2.58 5.02
CA ARG A 319 23.11 -1.29 5.38
C ARG A 319 24.62 -1.40 5.57
N VAL A 320 25.09 -2.45 6.24
CA VAL A 320 26.53 -2.69 6.46
C VAL A 320 27.24 -2.98 5.13
N GLN A 321 26.67 -3.81 4.26
CA GLN A 321 27.24 -4.06 2.92
C GLN A 321 27.28 -2.80 2.06
N SER A 322 26.23 -1.98 2.09
CA SER A 322 26.24 -0.69 1.38
C SER A 322 27.33 0.23 1.92
N SER A 323 27.55 0.28 3.24
CA SER A 323 28.64 1.07 3.82
C SER A 323 30.04 0.52 3.51
N ASP A 324 30.20 -0.80 3.37
CA ASP A 324 31.47 -1.44 3.02
C ASP A 324 31.82 -1.22 1.54
N LEU A 325 30.84 -1.13 0.64
CA LEU A 325 31.04 -0.72 -0.75
C LEU A 325 31.53 0.74 -0.86
N PHE A 326 31.14 1.62 0.08
CA PHE A 326 31.71 2.97 0.19
C PHE A 326 33.03 3.03 0.98
N SER A 327 33.41 1.94 1.68
CA SER A 327 34.68 1.84 2.42
C SER A 327 35.80 1.15 1.63
N SER A 328 35.47 0.33 0.63
CA SER A 328 36.43 -0.50 -0.12
C SER A 328 37.15 0.22 -1.28
N ALA A 329 37.03 1.54 -1.43
CA ALA A 329 37.87 2.32 -2.35
C ALA A 329 39.11 2.86 -1.62
N LYS A 330 39.98 1.97 -1.12
CA LYS A 330 41.35 2.36 -0.72
C LYS A 330 42.19 2.57 -1.99
N THR A 331 42.11 3.76 -2.56
CA THR A 331 43.14 4.25 -3.49
C THR A 331 44.41 4.61 -2.71
N PRO A 332 45.62 4.35 -3.25
CA PRO A 332 46.86 4.70 -2.58
C PRO A 332 46.97 6.22 -2.39
N SER A 333 47.32 6.62 -1.17
CA SER A 333 47.46 7.99 -0.72
C SER A 333 48.41 8.82 -1.58
N ARG A 334 47.87 9.87 -2.22
CA ARG A 334 48.65 10.99 -2.77
C ARG A 334 48.60 12.16 -1.77
N PRO A 335 49.72 12.82 -1.42
CA PRO A 335 49.74 13.86 -0.40
C PRO A 335 48.88 15.07 -0.79
N ARG A 336 48.03 15.53 0.15
CA ARG A 336 47.16 16.72 0.04
C ARG A 336 48.01 17.98 -0.11
N ALA A 337 47.70 18.79 -1.13
CA ALA A 337 48.09 20.19 -1.19
C ALA A 337 47.21 21.01 -0.22
N PRO A 338 47.72 22.11 0.37
CA PRO A 338 46.98 22.89 1.37
C PRO A 338 45.75 23.58 0.74
N GLU A 339 44.61 23.45 1.42
CA GLU A 339 43.33 24.05 1.05
C GLU A 339 43.39 25.58 1.22
N ALA A 340 43.19 26.31 0.12
CA ALA A 340 43.03 27.76 0.14
C ALA A 340 41.55 28.10 0.38
N SER A 341 41.27 28.88 1.44
CA SER A 341 39.94 29.37 1.76
C SER A 341 39.47 30.40 0.73
N LEU A 342 38.39 30.10 0.02
CA LEU A 342 37.69 31.04 -0.87
C LEU A 342 36.72 31.91 -0.06
N SER A 343 36.92 33.22 -0.06
CA SER A 343 35.97 34.19 0.51
C SER A 343 35.30 34.98 -0.63
N ILE A 344 33.96 34.91 -0.68
CA ILE A 344 33.15 35.64 -1.65
C ILE A 344 32.72 36.96 -1.01
N HIS A 345 33.17 38.09 -1.56
CA HIS A 345 32.70 39.42 -1.17
C HIS A 345 31.49 39.80 -2.02
N VAL A 346 30.33 39.97 -1.40
CA VAL A 346 29.15 40.54 -2.04
C VAL A 346 29.26 42.06 -1.93
N GLY A 347 29.35 42.74 -3.08
CA GLY A 347 29.41 44.21 -3.15
C GLY A 347 28.12 44.83 -2.57
N SER A 348 28.29 45.90 -1.80
CA SER A 348 27.20 46.69 -1.24
C SER A 348 26.33 47.28 -2.35
N PHE A 349 25.04 46.92 -2.34
CA PHE A 349 24.02 47.60 -3.15
C PHE A 349 23.85 49.03 -2.62
N ARG A 350 23.92 50.02 -3.51
CA ARG A 350 23.46 51.39 -3.29
C ARG A 350 22.05 51.56 -3.78
#